data_AF-A0A9P6EWS0-F1
#
_entry.id   AF-A0A9P6EWS0-F1
#
_cell.length_a   1.000
_cell.length_b   1.000
_cell.length_c   1.000
_cell.angle_alpha   90.00
_cell.angle_beta   90.00
_cell.angle_gamma   90.00
#
_symmetry.space_group_name_H-M   'P 1'
#
loop_
_entity.id
_entity.type
_entity.pdbx_description
1 polymer ?
#
loop_
_entity_poly.entity_id
_entity_poly.type
_entity_poly.pdbx_seq_one_letter_code
_entity_poly.pdbx_strand_id
1 'polypeptide(L)'
;MVRNSVAAAGHHVLYFPPYSPYLNPVESVFSSVWNHVRQQVVQGETLDDYVLNGIRRITWAMARGWIRELNRNFALSLHGEPHGRHYVRKALPEGYQDPYVEGWDDEQLEG
;
A
#
# COMPACT_ATOMS: atom_id res chain seq x y z
N MET A 1 19.80 -18.91 10.62
CA MET A 1 20.87 -17.98 10.18
C MET A 1 20.33 -16.55 10.00
N VAL A 2 19.25 -16.33 9.23
CA VAL A 2 18.67 -14.98 8.99
C VAL A 2 18.22 -14.24 10.26
N ARG A 3 17.48 -14.89 11.18
CA ARG A 3 17.00 -14.23 12.42
C ARG A 3 18.15 -13.69 13.28
N ASN A 4 19.26 -14.41 13.36
CA ASN A 4 20.43 -14.01 14.14
C ASN A 4 21.11 -12.79 13.50
N SER A 5 21.19 -12.74 12.16
CA SER A 5 21.72 -11.59 11.43
C SER A 5 20.87 -10.33 11.62
N VAL A 6 19.54 -10.47 11.59
CA VAL A 6 18.61 -9.34 11.84
C VAL A 6 18.76 -8.81 13.26
N ALA A 7 18.83 -9.70 14.25
CA ALA A 7 19.03 -9.32 15.65
C ALA A 7 20.42 -8.68 15.88
N ALA A 8 21.48 -9.22 15.27
CA ALA A 8 22.84 -8.67 15.39
C ALA A 8 22.96 -7.25 14.79
N ALA A 9 22.12 -6.91 13.81
CA ALA A 9 22.02 -5.56 13.25
C ALA A 9 21.18 -4.59 14.10
N GLY A 10 20.62 -5.04 15.23
CA GLY A 10 19.80 -4.21 16.13
C GLY A 10 18.33 -4.08 15.69
N HIS A 11 17.85 -4.96 14.80
CA HIS A 11 16.46 -4.94 14.34
C HIS A 11 15.60 -6.02 15.04
N HIS A 12 14.31 -5.75 15.15
CA HIS A 12 13.32 -6.68 15.67
C HIS A 12 12.44 -7.21 14.54
N VAL A 13 12.29 -8.54 14.48
CA VAL A 13 11.36 -9.18 13.55
C VAL A 13 9.96 -9.13 14.15
N LEU A 14 9.06 -8.41 13.49
CA LEU A 14 7.65 -8.37 13.86
C LEU A 14 6.93 -9.61 13.33
N TYR A 15 5.93 -10.09 14.09
CA TYR A 15 5.01 -11.10 13.59
C TYR A 15 4.15 -10.51 12.47
N PHE A 16 4.02 -11.25 11.38
CA PHE A 16 3.17 -10.88 10.25
C PHE A 16 2.22 -12.05 9.94
N PRO A 17 0.90 -11.85 10.02
CA PRO A 17 -0.06 -12.92 9.80
C PRO A 17 -0.04 -13.38 8.32
N PRO A 18 -0.25 -14.69 8.06
CA PRO A 18 -0.29 -15.21 6.71
C PRO A 18 -1.49 -14.64 5.93
N TYR A 19 -1.30 -14.40 4.63
CA TYR A 19 -2.33 -13.90 3.71
C TYR A 19 -2.97 -12.55 4.10
N SER A 20 -2.23 -11.68 4.80
CA SER A 20 -2.71 -10.35 5.22
C SER A 20 -2.01 -9.19 4.50
N PRO A 21 -2.06 -9.09 3.15
CA PRO A 21 -1.37 -8.03 2.41
C PRO A 21 -1.81 -6.61 2.81
N TYR A 22 -3.05 -6.44 3.28
CA TYR A 22 -3.59 -5.18 3.80
C TYR A 22 -2.91 -4.68 5.09
N LEU A 23 -2.10 -5.52 5.75
CA LEU A 23 -1.26 -5.14 6.89
C LEU A 23 0.21 -4.89 6.48
N ASN A 24 0.51 -4.88 5.18
CA ASN A 24 1.86 -4.68 4.67
C ASN A 24 1.91 -3.41 3.80
N PRO A 25 2.58 -2.33 4.25
CA PRO A 25 2.57 -1.06 3.54
C PRO A 25 3.36 -1.12 2.22
N VAL A 26 4.20 -2.15 2.03
CA VAL A 26 4.93 -2.34 0.76
C VAL A 26 3.97 -2.67 -0.40
N GLU A 27 2.79 -3.22 -0.12
CA GLU A 27 1.79 -3.51 -1.16
C GLU A 27 1.28 -2.22 -1.80
N SER A 28 1.17 -1.14 -1.02
CA SER A 28 0.81 0.18 -1.54
C SER A 28 1.94 0.79 -2.39
N VAL A 29 3.20 0.61 -1.96
CA VAL A 29 4.39 0.99 -2.73
C VAL A 29 4.40 0.28 -4.08
N PHE A 30 4.27 -1.04 -4.08
CA PHE A 30 4.22 -1.85 -5.29
C PHE A 30 3.07 -1.43 -6.20
N SER A 31 1.87 -1.21 -5.64
CA SER A 31 0.71 -0.76 -6.41
C SER A 31 0.98 0.57 -7.11
N SER A 32 1.59 1.54 -6.43
CA SER A 32 1.97 2.82 -7.04
C SER A 32 3.04 2.69 -8.12
N VAL A 33 4.08 1.88 -7.88
CA VAL A 33 5.12 1.62 -8.88
C VAL A 33 4.53 0.91 -10.10
N TRP A 34 3.70 -0.11 -9.90
CA TRP A 34 3.05 -0.83 -11.00
C TRP A 34 2.15 0.07 -11.82
N ASN A 35 1.35 0.93 -11.19
CA ASN A 35 0.49 1.87 -11.91
C ASN A 35 1.32 2.78 -12.82
N HIS A 36 2.49 3.23 -12.36
CA HIS A 36 3.41 4.00 -13.19
C HIS A 36 3.98 3.18 -14.36
N VAL A 37 4.52 1.99 -14.08
CA VAL A 37 5.16 1.13 -15.09
C VAL A 37 4.17 0.67 -16.16
N ARG A 38 2.92 0.35 -15.78
CA ARG A 38 1.88 -0.14 -16.70
C ARG A 38 1.39 0.90 -17.70
N GLN A 39 1.63 2.18 -17.45
CA GLN A 39 1.29 3.27 -18.35
C GLN A 39 2.34 3.48 -19.46
N GLN A 40 3.42 2.70 -19.45
CA GLN A 40 4.57 2.89 -20.33
C GLN A 40 4.73 1.69 -21.27
N VAL A 41 5.32 1.91 -22.45
CA VAL A 41 5.80 0.82 -23.31
C VAL A 41 7.19 0.44 -22.81
N VAL A 42 7.26 -0.62 -21.99
CA VAL A 42 8.49 -1.03 -21.31
C VAL A 42 9.16 -2.18 -22.06
N GLN A 43 10.46 -2.06 -22.27
CA GLN A 43 11.31 -3.15 -22.72
C GLN A 43 12.05 -3.74 -21.53
N GLY A 44 12.48 -5.01 -21.62
CA GLY A 44 13.17 -5.66 -20.51
C GLY A 44 14.41 -4.90 -20.03
N GLU A 45 15.16 -4.31 -20.95
CA GLU A 45 16.39 -3.55 -20.69
C GLU A 45 16.14 -2.19 -20.01
N THR A 46 14.92 -1.66 -20.06
CA THR A 46 14.55 -0.35 -19.48
C THR A 46 13.67 -0.47 -18.23
N LEU A 47 13.28 -1.69 -17.84
CA LEU A 47 12.37 -1.92 -16.72
C LEU A 47 12.89 -1.32 -15.41
N ASP A 48 14.18 -1.46 -15.13
CA ASP A 48 14.81 -0.94 -13.91
C ASP A 48 14.67 0.59 -13.82
N ASP A 49 14.82 1.30 -14.94
CA ASP A 49 14.66 2.75 -14.99
C ASP A 49 13.22 3.17 -14.71
N TYR A 50 12.23 2.46 -15.28
CA TYR A 50 10.82 2.73 -15.01
C TYR A 50 10.42 2.43 -13.56
N VAL A 51 10.94 1.35 -12.99
CA VAL A 51 10.75 1.01 -11.57
C VAL A 51 11.34 2.10 -10.69
N LEU A 52 12.58 2.51 -10.95
CA LEU A 52 13.26 3.57 -10.19
C LEU A 52 12.51 4.90 -10.30
N ASN A 53 12.02 5.24 -11.49
CA ASN A 53 11.21 6.43 -11.72
C ASN A 53 9.84 6.36 -11.05
N GLY A 54 9.26 5.17 -10.90
CA GLY A 54 8.06 4.93 -10.10
C GLY A 54 8.31 5.18 -8.62
N ILE A 55 9.42 4.64 -8.08
CA ILE A 55 9.83 4.83 -6.68
C ILE A 55 10.07 6.31 -6.38
N ARG A 56 10.75 7.05 -7.28
CA ARG A 56 11.03 8.49 -7.12
C ARG A 56 9.78 9.37 -7.04
N ARG A 57 8.63 8.89 -7.55
CA ARG A 57 7.35 9.61 -7.46
C ARG A 57 6.64 9.42 -6.13
N ILE A 58 7.08 8.48 -5.30
CA ILE A 58 6.47 8.24 -3.99
C ILE A 58 6.82 9.41 -3.07
N THR A 59 5.79 10.15 -2.67
CA THR A 59 5.93 11.28 -1.76
C THR A 59 5.78 10.84 -0.31
N TRP A 60 6.25 11.68 0.62
CA TRP A 60 6.00 11.47 2.04
C TRP A 60 4.49 11.45 2.34
N ALA A 61 3.68 12.20 1.60
CA ALA A 61 2.23 12.29 1.83
C ALA A 61 1.54 10.95 1.53
N MET A 62 1.92 10.31 0.42
CA MET A 62 1.48 8.96 0.07
C MET A 62 1.87 7.97 1.16
N ALA A 63 3.14 7.97 1.58
CA ALA A 63 3.62 7.07 2.64
C ALA A 63 2.85 7.25 3.96
N ARG A 64 2.58 8.49 4.38
CA ARG A 64 1.76 8.76 5.58
C ARG A 64 0.32 8.25 5.40
N GLY A 65 -0.26 8.42 4.20
CA GLY A 65 -1.58 7.88 3.87
C GLY A 65 -1.64 6.37 4.00
N TRP A 66 -0.65 5.64 3.46
CA TRP A 66 -0.58 4.19 3.55
C TRP A 66 -0.40 3.67 4.98
N ILE A 67 0.42 4.35 5.79
CA ILE A 67 0.56 4.02 7.22
C ILE A 67 -0.77 4.21 7.96
N ARG A 68 -1.51 5.28 7.67
CA ARG A 68 -2.85 5.49 8.24
C ARG A 68 -3.82 4.39 7.85
N GLU A 69 -3.85 4.02 6.58
CA GLU A 69 -4.73 2.95 6.08
C GLU A 69 -4.37 1.58 6.68
N LEU A 70 -3.07 1.29 6.82
CA LEU A 70 -2.60 0.10 7.51
C LEU A 70 -3.07 0.06 8.97
N ASN A 71 -2.90 1.16 9.71
CA ASN A 71 -3.35 1.24 11.11
C ASN A 71 -4.87 1.08 11.23
N ARG A 72 -5.64 1.66 10.29
CA ARG A 72 -7.09 1.44 10.19
C ARG A 72 -7.40 -0.05 9.97
N ASN A 73 -6.78 -0.69 8.98
CA ASN A 73 -7.01 -2.12 8.70
C ASN A 73 -6.59 -3.02 9.86
N PHE A 74 -5.53 -2.66 10.57
CA PHE A 74 -5.13 -3.35 11.79
C PHE A 74 -6.22 -3.25 12.88
N ALA A 75 -6.76 -2.05 13.13
CA ALA A 75 -7.86 -1.85 14.08
C ALA A 75 -9.11 -2.66 13.67
N LEU A 76 -9.52 -2.62 12.40
CA LEU A 76 -10.63 -3.42 11.88
C LEU A 76 -10.40 -4.93 12.08
N SER A 77 -9.18 -5.41 11.86
CA SER A 77 -8.80 -6.82 12.06
C SER A 77 -9.01 -7.27 13.50
N LEU A 78 -8.71 -6.41 14.49
CA LEU A 78 -8.90 -6.72 15.90
C LEU A 78 -10.38 -6.87 16.28
N HIS A 79 -11.27 -6.22 15.54
CA HIS A 79 -12.71 -6.29 15.73
C HIS A 79 -13.40 -7.34 14.84
N GLY A 80 -12.64 -8.08 14.03
CA GLY A 80 -13.19 -9.05 13.07
C GLY A 80 -13.97 -8.38 11.93
N GLU A 81 -13.74 -7.09 11.71
CA GLU A 81 -14.41 -6.32 10.67
C GLU A 81 -13.72 -6.51 9.31
N PRO A 82 -14.48 -6.47 8.21
CA PRO A 82 -13.91 -6.56 6.88
C PRO A 82 -13.03 -5.33 6.57
N HIS A 83 -11.85 -5.58 5.99
CA HIS A 83 -10.94 -4.52 5.54
C HIS A 83 -11.50 -3.81 4.30
N GLY A 84 -11.58 -2.48 4.33
CA GLY A 84 -12.33 -1.71 3.34
C GLY A 84 -11.48 -0.87 2.38
N ARG A 85 -11.43 -1.28 1.10
CA ARG A 85 -11.71 -0.50 -0.15
C ARG A 85 -11.23 -1.27 -1.39
N HIS A 86 -10.05 -1.87 -1.37
CA HIS A 86 -9.48 -2.53 -2.56
C HIS A 86 -10.07 -3.91 -2.90
N TYR A 87 -10.67 -4.61 -1.93
CA TYR A 87 -11.30 -5.93 -2.17
C TYR A 87 -12.83 -5.89 -2.18
N VAL A 88 -13.42 -4.73 -1.88
CA VAL A 88 -14.84 -4.63 -1.54
C VAL A 88 -15.46 -3.36 -2.15
N ARG A 89 -15.26 -3.12 -3.45
CA ARG A 89 -16.18 -2.21 -4.18
C ARG A 89 -17.61 -2.80 -4.27
N LYS A 90 -17.79 -4.08 -3.89
CA LYS A 90 -19.08 -4.80 -3.93
C LYS A 90 -19.84 -4.90 -2.60
N ALA A 91 -19.28 -4.51 -1.45
CA ALA A 91 -19.97 -4.69 -0.16
C ALA A 91 -19.88 -3.51 0.81
N LEU A 92 -19.53 -2.30 0.34
CA LEU A 92 -19.78 -1.10 1.14
C LEU A 92 -21.27 -0.75 1.06
N PRO A 93 -21.92 -0.45 2.21
CA PRO A 93 -23.30 0.02 2.22
C PRO A 93 -23.46 1.28 1.38
N GLU A 94 -24.59 1.40 0.70
CA GLU A 94 -24.97 2.61 -0.02
C GLU A 94 -25.00 3.79 0.96
N GLY A 95 -24.17 4.82 0.70
CA GLY A 95 -24.07 6.01 1.55
C GLY A 95 -22.96 6.00 2.62
N TYR A 96 -22.04 5.02 2.65
CA TYR A 96 -20.87 5.08 3.54
C TYR A 96 -19.95 6.27 3.17
N GLN A 97 -20.01 7.35 3.97
CA GLN A 97 -19.03 8.42 3.94
C GLN A 97 -17.82 8.02 4.78
N ASP A 98 -16.68 7.92 4.12
CA ASP A 98 -15.43 7.60 4.78
C ASP A 98 -14.85 8.88 5.42
N PRO A 99 -14.76 8.93 6.76
CA PRO A 99 -14.34 10.14 7.48
C PRO A 99 -12.86 10.48 7.29
N TYR A 100 -12.10 9.68 6.54
CA TYR A 100 -10.68 9.86 6.30
C TYR A 100 -10.33 10.34 4.87
N VAL A 101 -11.34 10.70 4.06
CA VAL A 101 -11.24 11.12 2.64
C VAL A 101 -10.94 12.61 2.44
N GLU A 102 -10.75 13.41 3.49
CA GLU A 102 -10.28 14.79 3.27
C GLU A 102 -8.90 14.80 2.60
N GLY A 103 -8.89 15.13 1.30
CA GLY A 103 -7.68 15.48 0.54
C GLY A 103 -7.18 14.48 -0.51
N TRP A 104 -7.97 13.48 -0.92
CA TRP A 104 -7.70 12.74 -2.17
C TRP A 104 -8.68 13.23 -3.23
N ASP A 105 -8.28 14.25 -3.98
CA ASP A 105 -9.05 14.68 -5.14
C ASP A 105 -9.10 13.54 -6.16
N ASP A 106 -10.32 13.12 -6.49
CA ASP A 106 -10.63 12.13 -7.52
C ASP A 106 -10.19 12.58 -8.94
N GLU A 107 -9.62 13.78 -9.08
CA GLU A 107 -9.17 14.37 -10.35
C GLU A 107 -7.87 13.79 -10.92
N GLN A 108 -7.15 12.92 -10.20
CA GLN A 108 -5.87 12.36 -10.72
C GLN A 108 -5.99 11.00 -11.43
N LEU A 109 -7.20 10.50 -11.70
CA LEU A 109 -7.42 9.23 -12.39
C LEU A 109 -7.99 9.34 -13.80
N GLU A 110 -8.22 10.55 -14.30
CA GLU A 110 -8.51 10.82 -15.71
C GLU A 110 -7.44 11.74 -16.30
N GLY A 111 -6.39 11.15 -16.87
CA GLY A 111 -5.30 11.84 -17.57
C GLY A 111 -4.34 10.86 -18.23
#